data_AF-A0A1Y1MZL2-F1
#
_entry.id   AF-A0A1Y1MZL2-F1
#
_cell.length_a   1.000
_cell.length_b   1.000
_cell.length_c   1.000
_cell.angle_alpha   90.00
_cell.angle_beta   90.00
_cell.angle_gamma   90.00
#
_symmetry.space_group_name_H-M   'P 1'
#
loop_
_entity.id
_entity.type
_entity.pdbx_description
1 polymer ?
#
loop_
_entity_poly.entity_id
_entity_poly.type
_entity_poly.pdbx_seq_one_letter_code
_entity_poly.pdbx_strand_id
1 'polypeptide(L)'
;QWCELEEATFLKRGFVPHLLRDGHWMAPLEKSSITDAANWIWKSANDRQASLVNSEMSCRLAYSRGPLEYDYVVYHITKAWRDKGVEFRAPKWETLDKAIWENLEGPKFCF
;
A
#
# COMPACT_ATOMS: atom_id res chain seq x y z
N GLN A 1 16.59 7.71 -28.06
CA GLN A 1 16.58 6.37 -27.45
C GLN A 1 15.15 6.09 -27.03
N TRP A 2 14.64 4.90 -27.33
CA TRP A 2 13.28 4.48 -26.99
C TRP A 2 13.38 3.43 -25.87
N CYS A 3 12.36 3.36 -25.01
CA CYS A 3 12.21 2.31 -24.00
C CYS A 3 10.76 1.82 -24.00
N GLU A 4 10.55 0.62 -23.50
CA GLU A 4 9.20 0.10 -23.28
C GLU A 4 8.56 0.81 -22.07
N LEU A 5 7.22 0.77 -21.98
CA LEU A 5 6.51 1.45 -20.89
C LEU A 5 6.85 0.85 -19.52
N GLU A 6 7.08 -0.45 -19.46
CA GLU A 6 7.46 -1.21 -18.28
C GLU A 6 8.86 -0.85 -17.75
N GLU A 7 9.71 -0.27 -18.61
CA GLU A 7 11.04 0.22 -18.25
C GLU A 7 11.00 1.68 -17.77
N ALA A 8 9.92 2.39 -18.09
CA ALA A 8 9.76 3.80 -17.72
C ALA A 8 9.36 3.96 -16.25
N THR A 9 9.79 5.06 -15.65
CA THR A 9 9.34 5.46 -14.31
C THR A 9 8.92 6.92 -14.29
N PHE A 10 7.89 7.22 -13.50
CA PHE A 10 7.41 8.58 -13.27
C PHE A 10 6.95 8.72 -11.82
N LEU A 11 7.39 9.77 -11.11
CA LEU A 11 7.09 9.98 -9.69
C LEU A 11 7.40 8.75 -8.81
N LYS A 12 8.55 8.10 -9.06
CA LYS A 12 9.00 6.86 -8.38
C LYS A 12 8.07 5.66 -8.58
N ARG A 13 7.19 5.70 -9.58
CA ARG A 13 6.30 4.60 -9.94
C ARG A 13 6.72 4.01 -11.27
N GLY A 14 6.67 2.69 -11.37
CA GLY A 14 6.72 1.98 -12.65
C GLY A 14 5.34 1.88 -13.27
N PHE A 15 5.26 1.16 -14.39
CA PHE A 15 4.02 0.84 -15.08
C PHE A 15 3.98 -0.67 -15.30
N VAL A 16 2.97 -1.34 -14.75
CA VAL A 16 2.78 -2.80 -14.95
C VAL A 16 1.32 -3.08 -15.32
N PRO A 17 1.02 -4.05 -16.19
CA PRO A 17 -0.35 -4.42 -16.50
C PRO A 17 -1.12 -4.85 -15.24
N HIS A 18 -2.41 -4.52 -15.20
CA HIS A 18 -3.29 -4.95 -14.13
C HIS A 18 -3.56 -6.45 -14.24
N LEU A 19 -3.39 -7.19 -13.13
CA LEU A 19 -3.50 -8.66 -13.11
C LEU A 19 -4.85 -9.22 -13.57
N LEU A 20 -5.95 -8.53 -13.24
CA LEU A 20 -7.33 -8.99 -13.49
C LEU A 20 -8.09 -8.19 -14.55
N ARG A 21 -7.49 -7.14 -15.12
CA ARG A 21 -8.21 -6.16 -15.97
C ARG A 21 -7.35 -5.83 -17.19
N ASP A 22 -7.65 -6.49 -18.29
CA ASP A 22 -6.94 -6.26 -19.55
C ASP A 22 -7.03 -4.78 -19.98
N GLY A 23 -5.94 -4.27 -20.54
CA GLY A 23 -5.82 -2.88 -20.96
C GLY A 23 -5.69 -1.86 -19.82
N HIS A 24 -5.75 -2.29 -18.57
CA HIS A 24 -5.53 -1.42 -17.41
C HIS A 24 -4.11 -1.57 -16.86
N TRP A 25 -3.61 -0.51 -16.23
CA TRP A 25 -2.25 -0.44 -15.72
C TRP A 25 -2.26 -0.10 -14.23
N MET A 26 -1.29 -0.68 -13.53
CA MET A 26 -0.94 -0.39 -12.16
C MET A 26 0.31 0.48 -12.14
N ALA A 27 0.40 1.36 -11.15
CA ALA A 27 1.53 2.27 -10.97
C ALA A 27 2.31 1.93 -9.69
N PRO A 28 3.06 0.80 -9.66
CA PRO A 28 3.74 0.32 -8.46
C PRO A 28 4.77 1.33 -7.96
N LEU A 29 4.62 1.77 -6.71
CA LEU A 29 5.64 2.57 -6.03
C LEU A 29 6.87 1.70 -5.68
N GLU A 30 8.05 2.31 -5.66
CA GLU A 30 9.28 1.66 -5.18
C GLU A 30 9.11 1.08 -3.76
N LYS A 31 9.70 -0.11 -3.52
CA LYS A 31 9.55 -0.83 -2.24
C LYS A 31 10.05 -0.01 -1.04
N SER A 32 11.16 0.70 -1.19
CA SER A 32 11.74 1.57 -0.16
C SER A 32 10.76 2.65 0.29
N SER A 33 10.14 3.37 -0.65
CA SER A 33 9.15 4.42 -0.34
C SER A 33 7.92 3.85 0.40
N ILE A 34 7.53 2.61 0.12
CA ILE A 34 6.43 1.93 0.84
C ILE A 34 6.83 1.64 2.29
N THR A 35 8.02 1.05 2.49
CA THR A 35 8.48 0.68 3.85
C THR A 35 8.84 1.91 4.69
N ASP A 36 9.43 2.94 4.08
CA ASP A 36 9.81 4.17 4.76
C ASP A 36 8.59 4.94 5.28
N ALA A 37 7.46 4.86 4.56
CA ALA A 37 6.21 5.47 5.01
C ALA A 37 5.79 4.98 6.40
N ALA A 38 5.99 3.70 6.74
CA ALA A 38 5.65 3.14 8.04
C ALA A 38 6.72 3.36 9.12
N ASN A 39 7.97 3.58 8.72
CA ASN A 39 9.12 3.64 9.66
C ASN A 39 9.38 5.02 10.25
N TRP A 40 8.87 6.08 9.61
CA TRP A 40 9.13 7.45 10.02
C TRP A 40 7.84 8.19 10.28
N ILE A 41 7.79 8.96 11.37
CA ILE A 41 6.75 9.96 11.61
C ILE A 41 7.41 11.33 11.72
N TRP A 42 6.67 12.37 11.34
CA TRP A 42 7.00 13.73 11.75
C TRP A 42 6.65 13.92 13.23
N LYS A 43 7.22 14.96 13.84
CA LYS A 43 6.88 15.34 15.22
C LYS A 43 5.36 15.50 15.35
N SER A 44 4.76 14.72 16.25
CA SER A 44 3.32 14.68 16.46
C SER A 44 2.96 14.93 17.93
N ALA A 45 1.72 15.34 18.19
CA ALA A 45 1.17 15.35 19.55
C ALA A 45 0.84 13.93 20.03
N ASN A 46 0.62 13.00 19.09
CA ASN A 46 0.37 11.59 19.36
C ASN A 46 1.14 10.73 18.34
N ASP A 47 2.32 10.30 18.74
CA ASP A 47 3.23 9.52 17.91
C ASP A 47 2.65 8.16 17.54
N ARG A 48 1.88 7.54 18.45
CA ARG A 48 1.21 6.26 18.19
C ARG A 48 0.18 6.42 17.07
N GLN A 49 -0.69 7.42 17.16
CA GLN A 49 -1.70 7.67 16.13
C GLN A 49 -1.06 8.02 14.78
N ALA A 50 -0.03 8.87 14.78
CA ALA A 50 0.72 9.20 13.58
C ALA A 50 1.33 7.94 12.93
N SER A 51 1.90 7.04 13.75
CA SER A 51 2.49 5.79 13.27
C SER A 51 1.44 4.84 12.68
N LEU A 52 0.23 4.81 13.25
CA LEU A 52 -0.88 3.98 12.73
C LEU A 52 -1.40 4.51 11.39
N VAL A 53 -1.55 5.82 11.25
CA VAL A 53 -1.89 6.45 9.96
C VAL A 53 -0.83 6.16 8.89
N ASN A 54 0.44 6.25 9.26
CA ASN A 54 1.55 5.94 8.37
C ASN A 54 1.62 4.44 8.00
N SER A 55 1.23 3.57 8.92
CA SER A 55 1.08 2.14 8.66
C SER A 55 -0.04 1.85 7.66
N GLU A 56 -1.19 2.49 7.80
CA GLU A 56 -2.27 2.44 6.79
C GLU A 56 -1.78 2.94 5.43
N MET A 57 -1.08 4.07 5.40
CA MET A 57 -0.55 4.62 4.16
C MET A 57 0.40 3.64 3.47
N SER A 58 1.29 2.99 4.22
CA SER A 58 2.20 1.97 3.69
C SER A 58 1.43 0.81 3.03
N CYS A 59 0.41 0.27 3.69
CA CYS A 59 -0.46 -0.76 3.10
C CYS A 59 -1.15 -0.27 1.82
N ARG A 60 -1.71 0.95 1.82
CA ARG A 60 -2.36 1.53 0.64
C ARG A 60 -1.40 1.72 -0.53
N LEU A 61 -0.16 2.10 -0.28
CA LEU A 61 0.87 2.22 -1.32
C LEU A 61 1.26 0.84 -1.88
N ALA A 62 1.34 -0.17 -1.01
CA ALA A 62 1.68 -1.54 -1.39
C ALA A 62 0.67 -2.18 -2.36
N TYR A 63 -0.60 -1.77 -2.33
CA TYR A 63 -1.66 -2.29 -3.22
C TYR A 63 -1.21 -2.34 -4.70
N SER A 64 -0.58 -1.26 -5.16
CA SER A 64 -0.13 -1.11 -6.55
C SER A 64 0.94 -2.11 -6.99
N ARG A 65 1.55 -2.83 -6.04
CA ARG A 65 2.56 -3.88 -6.29
C ARG A 65 1.97 -5.28 -6.43
N GLY A 66 0.65 -5.43 -6.28
CA GLY A 66 -0.05 -6.71 -6.36
C GLY A 66 -0.26 -7.40 -5.01
N PRO A 67 -0.99 -8.52 -5.01
CA PRO A 67 -1.50 -9.15 -3.79
C PRO A 67 -0.39 -9.74 -2.91
N LEU A 68 0.65 -10.35 -3.48
CA LEU A 68 1.73 -10.96 -2.71
C LEU A 68 2.52 -9.91 -1.89
N GLU A 69 2.94 -8.82 -2.54
CA GLU A 69 3.61 -7.72 -1.89
C GLU A 69 2.71 -6.99 -0.88
N TYR A 70 1.43 -6.83 -1.19
CA TYR A 70 0.47 -6.25 -0.27
C TYR A 70 0.33 -7.09 1.01
N ASP A 71 0.10 -8.39 0.87
CA ASP A 71 -0.07 -9.31 1.99
C ASP A 71 1.19 -9.37 2.86
N TYR A 72 2.38 -9.32 2.24
CA TYR A 72 3.65 -9.21 2.95
C TYR A 72 3.69 -7.94 3.83
N VAL A 73 3.39 -6.78 3.26
CA VAL A 73 3.41 -5.50 4.00
C VAL A 73 2.38 -5.50 5.13
N VAL A 74 1.15 -5.93 4.85
CA VAL A 74 0.07 -6.04 5.85
C VAL A 74 0.47 -6.97 6.99
N TYR A 75 1.02 -8.15 6.68
CA TYR A 75 1.46 -9.11 7.69
C TYR A 75 2.48 -8.49 8.65
N HIS A 76 3.51 -7.83 8.11
CA HIS A 76 4.58 -7.25 8.92
C HIS A 76 4.09 -6.08 9.78
N ILE A 77 3.23 -5.22 9.24
CA ILE A 77 2.63 -4.10 9.97
C ILE A 77 1.69 -4.60 11.07
N THR A 78 0.77 -5.50 10.75
CA THR A 78 -0.17 -6.07 11.73
C THR A 78 0.57 -6.80 12.84
N LYS A 79 1.63 -7.57 12.50
CA LYS A 79 2.48 -8.23 13.49
C LYS A 79 3.15 -7.20 14.42
N ALA A 80 3.76 -6.16 13.87
CA ALA A 80 4.45 -5.13 14.65
C ALA A 80 3.51 -4.40 15.62
N TRP A 81 2.26 -4.14 15.22
CA TRP A 81 1.25 -3.53 16.09
C TRP A 81 0.70 -4.49 17.13
N ARG A 82 0.47 -5.74 16.76
CA ARG A 82 0.04 -6.78 17.69
C ARG A 82 1.06 -6.99 18.81
N ASP A 83 2.35 -6.99 18.48
CA ASP A 83 3.44 -7.10 19.45
C ASP A 83 3.48 -5.90 20.43
N LYS A 84 2.82 -4.78 20.08
CA LYS A 84 2.63 -3.58 20.91
C LYS A 84 1.25 -3.50 21.59
N GLY A 85 0.45 -4.57 21.50
CA GLY A 85 -0.90 -4.64 22.06
C GLY A 85 -1.93 -3.78 21.33
N VAL A 86 -1.69 -3.44 20.06
CA VAL A 86 -2.64 -2.70 19.21
C VAL A 86 -3.16 -3.62 18.12
N GLU A 87 -4.46 -3.62 17.92
CA GLU A 87 -5.07 -4.35 16.82
C GLU A 87 -5.11 -3.48 15.56
N PHE A 88 -4.33 -3.85 14.54
CA PHE A 88 -4.33 -3.19 13.24
C PHE A 88 -4.96 -4.12 12.20
N ARG A 89 -6.13 -3.74 11.67
CA ARG A 89 -6.86 -4.50 10.65
C ARG A 89 -6.82 -3.78 9.31
N ALA A 90 -6.17 -4.42 8.34
CA ALA A 90 -6.19 -4.01 6.94
C ALA A 90 -7.22 -4.85 6.15
N PRO A 91 -7.86 -4.27 5.11
CA PRO A 91 -8.69 -5.03 4.18
C PRO A 91 -7.85 -6.00 3.34
N LYS A 92 -8.53 -6.93 2.65
CA LYS A 92 -7.86 -7.79 1.66
C LYS A 92 -7.54 -7.00 0.39
N TRP A 93 -6.52 -7.43 -0.34
CA TRP A 93 -6.13 -6.81 -1.60
C TRP A 93 -7.30 -6.76 -2.60
N GLU A 94 -8.06 -7.84 -2.74
CA GLU A 94 -9.20 -7.94 -3.66
C GLU A 94 -10.33 -6.97 -3.31
N THR A 95 -10.53 -6.69 -2.01
CA THR A 95 -11.55 -5.73 -1.57
C THR A 95 -11.12 -4.29 -1.94
N LEU A 96 -9.84 -3.96 -1.79
CA LEU A 96 -9.31 -2.67 -2.23
C LEU A 96 -9.39 -2.53 -3.74
N ASP A 97 -8.99 -3.58 -4.46
CA ASP A 97 -9.01 -3.65 -5.91
C ASP A 97 -10.40 -3.37 -6.47
N LYS A 98 -11.41 -4.11 -5.99
CA LYS A 98 -12.81 -3.88 -6.37
C LYS A 98 -13.24 -2.45 -6.06
N ALA A 99 -12.96 -1.93 -4.88
CA ALA A 99 -13.38 -0.58 -4.54
C ALA A 99 -12.76 0.50 -5.44
N ILE A 100 -11.47 0.36 -5.79
CA ILE A 100 -10.74 1.30 -6.64
C ILE A 100 -11.29 1.30 -8.06
N TRP A 101 -11.54 0.13 -8.64
CA TRP A 101 -11.89 0.00 -10.05
C TRP A 101 -13.40 -0.02 -10.32
N GLU A 102 -14.22 -0.36 -9.33
CA GLU A 102 -15.69 -0.41 -9.45
C GLU A 102 -16.37 0.82 -8.81
N ASN A 103 -15.59 1.81 -8.37
CA ASN A 103 -16.07 3.05 -7.75
C ASN A 103 -17.00 2.81 -6.54
N LEU A 104 -16.64 1.82 -5.72
CA LEU A 104 -17.37 1.48 -4.49
C LEU A 104 -16.82 2.27 -3.30
N GLU A 105 -17.55 2.30 -2.18
CA GLU A 105 -16.98 2.80 -0.92
C GLU A 105 -15.73 1.98 -0.56
N GLY A 106 -14.61 2.68 -0.37
CA GLY A 106 -13.33 2.05 -0.05
C GLY A 106 -13.37 1.33 1.30
N PRO A 107 -12.85 0.10 1.41
CA PRO A 107 -12.82 -0.60 2.68
C PRO A 107 -11.94 0.16 3.69
N LYS A 108 -12.36 0.12 4.95
CA LYS A 108 -11.73 0.89 6.04
C LYS A 108 -10.61 0.09 6.69
N PHE A 109 -9.54 0.79 7.03
CA PHE A 109 -8.55 0.30 7.98
C PHE A 109 -9.05 0.61 9.38
N CYS A 110 -8.79 -0.28 10.35
CA CYS A 110 -9.24 -0.10 11.72
C CYS A 110 -8.08 -0.28 12.70
N PHE A 111 -7.92 0.68 13.61
CA PHE A 111 -6.93 0.71 14.70
C PHE A 111 -7.24 1.83 15.70
#